data_AF-A0A955ME72-F1
#
_entry.id   AF-A0A955ME72-F1
#
_cell.length_a   1.000
_cell.length_b   1.000
_cell.length_c   1.000
_cell.angle_alpha   90.00
_cell.angle_beta   90.00
_cell.angle_gamma   90.00
#
_symmetry.space_group_name_H-M   'P 1'
#
loop_
_entity.id
_entity.type
_entity.pdbx_description
1 polymer ?
#
loop_
_entity_poly.entity_id
_entity_poly.type
_entity_poly.pdbx_seq_one_letter_code
_entity_poly.pdbx_strand_id
1 'polypeptide(L)'
;MSKIDHKKLALIHIIKKELKLTDQEYRDILFKSAGVRSSKDLDEQSFKKFMNYFIRSQHYKINAHGLTLKQRMYIQSLARALHWDHSHLNNFIHKYYHCFELSQLTKSQASHLIESLKHTLNHQTESFKE
;
A
#
# COMPACT_ATOMS: atom_id res chain seq x y z
N MET A 1 17.95 16.85 -10.80
CA MET A 1 16.95 15.81 -10.44
C MET A 1 15.73 16.50 -9.85
N SER A 2 14.51 16.11 -10.24
CA SER A 2 13.28 16.64 -9.64
C SER A 2 13.01 15.94 -8.31
N LYS A 3 12.68 16.70 -7.27
CA LYS A 3 12.17 16.17 -6.00
C LYS A 3 10.84 15.45 -6.24
N ILE A 4 10.56 14.44 -5.41
CA ILE A 4 9.28 13.73 -5.44
C ILE A 4 8.10 14.61 -5.01
N ASP A 5 6.91 14.30 -5.54
CA ASP A 5 5.68 15.01 -5.20
C ASP A 5 5.17 14.69 -3.78
N HIS A 6 4.19 15.49 -3.33
CA HIS A 6 3.56 15.34 -2.01
C HIS A 6 2.83 14.00 -1.83
N LYS A 7 2.31 13.39 -2.90
CA LYS A 7 1.62 12.08 -2.83
C LYS A 7 2.62 10.96 -2.51
N LYS A 8 3.82 11.02 -3.08
CA LYS A 8 4.92 10.09 -2.80
C LYS A 8 5.46 10.26 -1.39
N LEU A 9 5.61 11.50 -0.93
CA LEU A 9 5.96 11.77 0.48
C LEU A 9 4.92 11.19 1.44
N ALA A 10 3.63 11.44 1.18
CA ALA A 10 2.54 10.87 1.98
C ALA A 10 2.61 9.33 2.00
N LEU A 11 2.88 8.70 0.87
CA LEU A 11 3.02 7.25 0.78
C LEU A 11 4.18 6.71 1.63
N ILE A 12 5.32 7.40 1.66
CA ILE A 12 6.44 7.01 2.54
C ILE A 12 6.03 7.06 4.01
N HIS A 13 5.30 8.12 4.42
CA HIS A 13 4.82 8.24 5.79
C HIS A 13 3.79 7.17 6.14
N ILE A 14 2.93 6.79 5.19
CA ILE A 14 2.04 5.64 5.33
C ILE A 14 2.88 4.39 5.60
N ILE A 15 3.87 4.07 4.76
CA ILE A 15 4.72 2.88 4.93
C ILE A 15 5.41 2.86 6.29
N LYS A 16 5.97 3.99 6.73
CA LYS A 16 6.58 4.12 8.07
C LYS A 16 5.59 3.76 9.17
N LYS A 17 4.36 4.28 9.09
CA LYS A 17 3.28 4.00 10.05
C LYS A 17 2.83 2.54 9.99
N GLU A 18 2.60 2.01 8.79
CA GLU A 18 2.15 0.63 8.57
C GLU A 18 3.13 -0.41 9.11
N LEU A 19 4.43 -0.13 8.98
CA LEU A 19 5.49 -1.02 9.44
C LEU A 19 5.93 -0.73 10.88
N LYS A 20 5.30 0.25 11.55
CA LYS A 20 5.66 0.69 12.90
C LYS A 20 7.17 0.96 13.06
N LEU A 21 7.82 1.48 12.02
CA LEU A 21 9.24 1.74 12.03
C LEU A 21 9.56 2.89 12.98
N THR A 22 10.57 2.70 13.81
CA THR A 22 11.18 3.79 14.56
C THR A 22 11.83 4.78 13.60
N ASP A 23 12.06 6.01 14.08
CA ASP A 23 12.77 7.03 13.31
C ASP A 23 14.15 6.57 12.86
N GLN A 24 14.84 5.79 13.71
CA GLN A 24 16.16 5.26 13.40
C GLN A 24 16.11 4.20 12.31
N GLU A 25 15.25 3.18 12.45
CA GLU A 25 15.07 2.14 11.41
C GLU A 25 14.65 2.75 10.07
N TYR A 26 13.75 3.74 10.12
CA TYR A 26 13.32 4.45 8.93
C TYR A 26 14.47 5.15 8.20
N ARG A 27 15.32 5.89 8.93
CA ARG A 27 16.52 6.55 8.37
C ARG A 27 17.54 5.53 7.87
N ASP A 28 17.71 4.41 8.55
CA ASP A 28 18.62 3.34 8.13
C ASP A 28 18.14 2.68 6.84
N ILE A 29 16.83 2.47 6.68
CA ILE A 29 16.26 1.95 5.44
C ILE A 29 16.40 2.96 4.30
N LEU A 30 16.13 4.25 4.55
CA LEU A 30 16.37 5.31 3.55
C LEU A 30 17.83 5.30 3.07
N PHE A 31 18.77 5.17 4.00
CA PHE A 31 20.19 5.14 3.66
C PHE A 31 20.57 3.86 2.91
N LYS A 32 20.14 2.69 3.40
CA LYS A 32 20.45 1.38 2.78
C LYS A 32 19.85 1.23 1.38
N SER A 33 18.64 1.73 1.15
CA SER A 33 17.91 1.54 -0.11
C SER A 33 18.14 2.65 -1.13
N ALA A 34 18.30 3.89 -0.66
CA ALA A 34 18.27 5.09 -1.49
C ALA A 34 19.49 6.00 -1.28
N GLY A 35 20.36 5.74 -0.30
CA GLY A 35 21.55 6.54 -0.01
C GLY A 35 21.27 7.88 0.68
N VAL A 36 20.03 8.13 1.11
CA VAL A 36 19.60 9.42 1.69
C VAL A 36 19.28 9.30 3.18
N ARG A 37 19.32 10.43 3.90
CA ARG A 37 18.99 10.48 5.35
C ARG A 37 17.57 10.98 5.63
N SER A 38 16.92 11.61 4.65
CA SER A 38 15.57 12.15 4.76
C SER A 38 14.74 11.84 3.52
N SER A 39 13.44 11.62 3.69
CA SER A 39 12.52 11.50 2.55
C SER A 39 12.42 12.77 1.70
N LYS A 40 12.75 13.93 2.28
CA LYS A 40 12.80 15.21 1.56
C LYS A 40 13.91 15.26 0.50
N ASP A 41 14.89 14.37 0.61
CA ASP A 41 16.04 14.27 -0.29
C ASP A 41 15.81 13.22 -1.39
N LEU A 42 14.65 12.54 -1.39
CA LEU A 42 14.31 11.60 -2.43
C LEU A 42 13.96 12.31 -3.74
N ASP A 43 14.54 11.79 -4.81
CA ASP A 43 14.13 12.00 -6.18
C ASP A 43 13.36 10.78 -6.70
N GLU A 44 12.89 10.84 -7.94
CA GLU A 44 12.11 9.74 -8.55
C GLU A 44 12.83 8.39 -8.54
N GLN A 45 14.13 8.37 -8.84
CA GLN A 45 14.90 7.12 -8.91
C GLN A 45 15.12 6.52 -7.53
N SER A 46 15.56 7.33 -6.57
CA SER A 46 15.80 6.91 -5.19
C SER A 46 14.49 6.52 -4.49
N PHE A 47 13.38 7.20 -4.78
CA PHE A 47 12.05 6.78 -4.34
C PHE A 47 11.67 5.39 -4.85
N LYS A 48 11.90 5.11 -6.14
CA LYS A 48 11.65 3.78 -6.70
C LYS A 48 12.51 2.71 -6.04
N LYS A 49 13.78 3.00 -5.74
CA LYS A 49 14.68 2.08 -5.00
C LYS A 49 14.18 1.82 -3.57
N PHE A 50 13.78 2.89 -2.87
CA PHE A 50 13.17 2.79 -1.53
C PHE A 50 11.91 1.93 -1.56
N MET A 51 10.98 2.18 -2.49
CA MET A 51 9.77 1.37 -2.64
C MET A 51 10.08 -0.10 -2.95
N ASN A 52 11.03 -0.35 -3.84
CA ASN A 52 11.44 -1.70 -4.20
C ASN A 52 12.04 -2.47 -3.03
N TYR A 53 12.74 -1.80 -2.11
CA TYR A 53 13.24 -2.41 -0.88
C TYR A 53 12.10 -3.04 -0.07
N PHE A 54 10.96 -2.35 0.05
CA PHE A 54 9.80 -2.91 0.77
C PHE A 54 8.99 -3.92 -0.05
N ILE A 55 8.85 -3.70 -1.35
CA ILE A 55 7.99 -4.54 -2.20
C ILE A 55 8.65 -5.90 -2.51
N ARG A 56 9.97 -5.96 -2.59
CA ARG A 56 10.71 -7.20 -2.92
C ARG A 56 11.02 -8.06 -1.70
N SER A 57 11.02 -7.48 -0.52
CA SER A 57 11.21 -8.23 0.71
C SER A 57 9.89 -8.93 1.09
N GLN A 58 9.94 -10.26 1.22
CA GLN A 58 8.84 -11.04 1.83
C GLN A 58 8.69 -10.73 3.34
N HIS A 59 9.54 -9.87 3.90
CA HIS A 59 9.66 -9.61 5.33
C HIS A 59 8.72 -8.50 5.84
N TYR A 60 8.14 -7.68 4.96
CA TYR A 60 7.26 -6.58 5.36
C TYR A 60 5.79 -7.02 5.51
N LYS A 61 5.58 -7.99 6.41
CA LYS A 61 4.26 -8.30 6.95
C LYS A 61 3.82 -7.16 7.87
N ILE A 62 2.62 -6.64 7.66
CA ILE A 62 2.09 -5.51 8.43
C ILE A 62 1.19 -5.96 9.60
N ASN A 63 0.81 -7.23 9.64
CA ASN A 63 0.01 -7.83 10.70
C ASN A 63 0.48 -9.27 11.00
N ALA A 64 -0.03 -9.83 12.10
CA ALA A 64 0.25 -11.22 12.50
C ALA A 64 -0.30 -12.25 11.48
N HIS A 65 -1.32 -11.89 10.71
CA HIS A 65 -2.00 -12.75 9.73
C HIS A 65 -1.26 -12.85 8.37
N GLY A 66 -0.11 -12.20 8.24
CA GLY A 66 0.76 -12.29 7.07
C GLY A 66 0.37 -11.39 5.90
N LEU A 67 -0.53 -10.42 6.09
CA LEU A 67 -0.79 -9.38 5.10
C LEU A 67 0.50 -8.64 4.79
N THR A 68 0.83 -8.54 3.51
CA THR A 68 2.03 -7.82 3.07
C THR A 68 1.73 -6.35 2.79
N LEU A 69 2.73 -5.49 2.96
CA LEU A 69 2.63 -4.08 2.59
C LEU A 69 2.21 -3.90 1.13
N LYS A 70 2.77 -4.74 0.22
CA LYS A 70 2.43 -4.74 -1.20
C LYS A 70 0.93 -4.96 -1.42
N GLN A 71 0.35 -5.96 -0.75
CA GLN A 71 -1.08 -6.26 -0.86
C GLN A 71 -1.94 -5.10 -0.35
N ARG A 72 -1.62 -4.57 0.85
CA ARG A 72 -2.35 -3.41 1.41
C ARG A 72 -2.33 -2.21 0.49
N MET A 73 -1.16 -1.83 -0.01
CA MET A 73 -1.01 -0.71 -0.92
C MET A 73 -1.79 -0.91 -2.22
N TYR A 74 -1.79 -2.14 -2.75
CA TYR A 74 -2.51 -2.43 -3.97
C TYR A 74 -4.03 -2.36 -3.77
N ILE A 75 -4.54 -2.93 -2.67
CA ILE A 75 -5.96 -2.82 -2.27
C ILE A 75 -6.37 -1.35 -2.14
N GLN A 76 -5.57 -0.53 -1.43
CA GLN A 76 -5.84 0.90 -1.29
C GLN A 76 -5.79 1.66 -2.62
N SER A 77 -4.96 1.23 -3.58
CA SER A 77 -4.95 1.83 -4.91
C SER A 77 -6.19 1.49 -5.72
N LEU A 78 -6.68 0.23 -5.64
CA LEU A 78 -7.89 -0.21 -6.30
C LEU A 78 -9.12 0.48 -5.71
N ALA A 79 -9.23 0.55 -4.38
CA ALA A 79 -10.30 1.29 -3.70
C ALA A 79 -10.34 2.76 -4.14
N ARG A 80 -9.19 3.43 -4.24
CA ARG A 80 -9.12 4.81 -4.77
C ARG A 80 -9.54 4.91 -6.23
N ALA A 81 -9.18 3.95 -7.07
CA ALA A 81 -9.60 3.92 -8.47
C ALA A 81 -11.12 3.69 -8.62
N LEU A 82 -11.72 2.94 -7.71
CA LEU A 82 -13.16 2.74 -7.59
C LEU A 82 -13.89 3.93 -6.94
N HIS A 83 -13.17 4.97 -6.51
CA HIS A 83 -13.68 6.07 -5.70
C HIS A 83 -14.32 5.62 -4.37
N TRP A 84 -13.88 4.47 -3.83
CA TRP A 84 -14.34 3.96 -2.55
C TRP A 84 -13.61 4.65 -1.41
N ASP A 85 -14.38 5.16 -0.45
CA ASP A 85 -13.85 5.61 0.82
C ASP A 85 -13.51 4.42 1.74
N HIS A 86 -12.97 4.73 2.92
CA HIS A 86 -12.58 3.73 3.90
C HIS A 86 -13.79 2.94 4.44
N SER A 87 -14.96 3.58 4.58
CA SER A 87 -16.17 2.93 5.10
C SER A 87 -16.69 1.91 4.09
N HIS A 88 -16.76 2.27 2.81
CA HIS A 88 -17.17 1.38 1.75
C HIS A 88 -16.25 0.15 1.68
N LEU A 89 -14.93 0.37 1.67
CA LEU A 89 -13.97 -0.72 1.64
C LEU A 89 -14.14 -1.65 2.86
N ASN A 90 -14.28 -1.11 4.07
CA ASN A 90 -14.47 -1.94 5.26
C ASN A 90 -15.81 -2.68 5.25
N ASN A 91 -16.89 -2.06 4.76
CA ASN A 91 -18.18 -2.73 4.61
C ASN A 91 -18.09 -3.89 3.62
N PHE A 92 -17.36 -3.72 2.51
CA PHE A 92 -17.11 -4.78 1.55
C PHE A 92 -16.29 -5.91 2.19
N ILE A 93 -15.22 -5.57 2.93
CA ILE A 93 -14.38 -6.54 3.63
C ILE A 93 -15.21 -7.32 4.66
N HIS A 94 -16.04 -6.63 5.43
CA HIS A 94 -16.92 -7.23 6.43
C HIS A 94 -17.93 -8.19 5.81
N LYS A 95 -18.55 -7.78 4.69
CA LYS A 95 -19.55 -8.58 3.97
C LYS A 95 -18.99 -9.88 3.41
N TYR A 96 -17.80 -9.86 2.81
CA TYR A 96 -17.28 -11.00 2.03
C TYR A 96 -16.17 -11.79 2.72
N TYR A 97 -15.47 -11.19 3.69
CA TYR A 97 -14.32 -11.82 4.35
C TYR A 97 -14.48 -11.91 5.86
N HIS A 98 -15.59 -11.39 6.42
CA HIS A 98 -15.89 -11.38 7.86
C HIS A 98 -14.79 -10.74 8.72
N CYS A 99 -14.08 -9.76 8.15
CA CYS A 99 -13.12 -8.93 8.85
C CYS A 99 -13.66 -7.50 8.96
N PHE A 100 -13.39 -6.81 10.06
CA PHE A 100 -13.89 -5.44 10.27
C PHE A 100 -13.02 -4.39 9.58
N GLU A 101 -11.75 -4.73 9.34
CA GLU A 101 -10.75 -3.81 8.80
C GLU A 101 -9.70 -4.54 7.96
N LEU A 102 -9.07 -3.77 7.07
CA LEU A 102 -8.01 -4.26 6.20
C LEU A 102 -6.84 -4.93 6.95
N SER A 103 -6.51 -4.44 8.15
CA SER A 103 -5.44 -5.00 9.01
C SER A 103 -5.76 -6.37 9.60
N GLN A 104 -6.97 -6.89 9.46
CA GLN A 104 -7.34 -8.24 9.93
C GLN A 104 -7.25 -9.29 8.83
N LEU A 105 -7.09 -8.90 7.56
CA LEU A 105 -7.00 -9.86 6.47
C LEU A 105 -5.74 -10.73 6.59
N THR A 106 -5.93 -12.01 6.30
CA THR A 106 -4.82 -12.92 5.98
C THR A 106 -4.22 -12.61 4.62
N LYS A 107 -3.01 -13.12 4.36
CA LYS A 107 -2.39 -13.06 3.03
C LYS A 107 -3.31 -13.60 1.93
N SER A 108 -4.02 -14.70 2.19
CA SER A 108 -4.88 -15.34 1.19
C SER A 108 -6.13 -14.50 0.91
N GLN A 109 -6.83 -14.07 1.96
CA GLN A 109 -8.01 -13.21 1.81
C GLN A 109 -7.67 -11.89 1.10
N ALA A 110 -6.50 -11.32 1.38
CA ALA A 110 -6.04 -10.12 0.68
C ALA A 110 -5.84 -10.35 -0.82
N SER A 111 -5.32 -11.51 -1.23
CA SER A 111 -5.23 -11.87 -2.65
C SER A 111 -6.61 -12.02 -3.29
N HIS A 112 -7.56 -12.68 -2.61
CA HIS A 112 -8.93 -12.79 -3.10
C HIS A 112 -9.62 -11.43 -3.21
N LEU A 113 -9.43 -10.54 -2.23
CA LEU A 113 -9.96 -9.18 -2.27
C LEU A 113 -9.39 -8.37 -3.44
N ILE A 114 -8.10 -8.50 -3.72
CA ILE A 114 -7.48 -7.87 -4.89
C ILE A 114 -8.19 -8.29 -6.17
N GLU A 115 -8.44 -9.59 -6.36
CA GLU A 115 -9.15 -10.07 -7.55
C GLU A 115 -10.60 -9.55 -7.60
N SER A 116 -11.34 -9.60 -6.49
CA SER A 116 -12.69 -9.05 -6.44
C SER A 116 -12.75 -7.56 -6.80
N LEU A 117 -11.85 -6.73 -6.25
CA LEU A 117 -11.79 -5.30 -6.56
C LEU A 117 -11.40 -5.03 -8.02
N LYS A 118 -10.52 -5.83 -8.62
CA LYS A 118 -10.21 -5.72 -10.05
C LYS A 118 -11.44 -6.02 -10.92
N HIS A 119 -12.19 -7.07 -10.59
CA HIS A 119 -13.42 -7.39 -11.30
C HIS A 119 -14.44 -6.26 -11.18
N THR A 120 -14.63 -5.70 -9.98
CA THR A 120 -15.51 -4.54 -9.79
C THR A 120 -15.06 -3.34 -10.61
N LEU A 121 -13.76 -3.06 -10.67
CA LEU A 121 -13.21 -1.93 -11.43
C LEU A 121 -13.42 -2.11 -12.93
N ASN A 122 -13.21 -3.32 -13.44
CA ASN A 122 -13.46 -3.64 -14.84
C ASN A 122 -14.94 -3.42 -15.20
N HIS A 123 -15.87 -3.95 -14.40
CA HIS A 123 -17.30 -3.76 -14.63
C HIS A 123 -17.72 -2.28 -14.57
N GLN A 124 -17.19 -1.51 -13.62
CA GLN A 124 -17.45 -0.07 -13.55
C GLN A 124 -16.95 0.64 -14.81
N THR A 125 -15.77 0.26 -15.32
CA THR A 125 -15.18 0.87 -16.52
C THR A 125 -15.94 0.50 -17.80
N GLU A 126 -16.49 -0.71 -17.89
CA GLU A 126 -17.33 -1.15 -19.01
C GLU A 126 -18.69 -0.41 -19.02
N SER A 127 -19.30 -0.21 -17.85
CA SER A 127 -20.57 0.52 -17.70
C SER A 127 -20.50 2.01 -18.10
N PHE A 128 -19.32 2.60 -18.22
CA PHE A 128 -19.14 3.99 -18.69
C PHE A 128 -18.84 4.10 -20.20
N LYS A 129 -18.72 2.98 -20.91
CA LYS A 129 -18.46 2.95 -22.37
C LYS A 129 -19.72 2.72 -23.21
N GLU A 130 -20.84 2.38 -22.59
CA GLU A 130 -22.18 2.28 -23.19
C GLU A 130 -22.95 3.59 -22.99
#